data_AF-A0AAV1UNB3-F1
#
_entry.id   AF-A0AAV1UNB3-F1
#
_cell.length_a   1.000
_cell.length_b   1.000
_cell.length_c   1.000
_cell.angle_alpha   90.00
_cell.angle_beta   90.00
_cell.angle_gamma   90.00
#
_symmetry.space_group_name_H-M   'P 1'
#
loop_
_entity.id
_entity.type
_entity.pdbx_description
1 polymer ?
#
loop_
_entity_poly.entity_id
_entity_poly.type
_entity_poly.pdbx_seq_one_letter_code
_entity_poly.pdbx_strand_id
1 'polypeptide(L)'
;MHVKRSTSTADRRRLMASDSASDSDALDSNQRLNCNVKGRKRKNEEEEVAKKVSRKTSSKKEKELNSVSKEGAKSQKNAVHAPDAAYTEELKLIAMETRQLNFEVAKWKQQQTLRRERLQLKREEIQYKEKLTKQQLQVQVMELRARLGKALDEAGQSPAQAKKYLALLKQKEERERGIE
;
A
#
# COMPACT_ATOMS: atom_id res chain seq x y z
N MET A 1 -16.83 -49.44 -17.91
CA MET A 1 -15.49 -49.71 -17.35
C MET A 1 -14.78 -48.38 -17.10
N HIS A 2 -14.61 -47.96 -15.85
CA HIS A 2 -13.86 -46.75 -15.50
C HIS A 2 -12.45 -47.13 -15.02
N VAL A 3 -11.43 -46.76 -15.79
CA VAL A 3 -10.03 -46.97 -15.44
C VAL A 3 -9.55 -45.73 -14.67
N LYS A 4 -9.32 -45.89 -13.37
CA LYS A 4 -8.65 -44.87 -12.55
C LYS A 4 -7.17 -44.83 -12.95
N ARG A 5 -6.74 -43.76 -13.63
CA ARG A 5 -5.31 -43.50 -13.87
C ARG A 5 -4.69 -42.94 -12.59
N SER A 6 -3.96 -43.78 -11.87
CA SER A 6 -3.11 -43.37 -10.75
C SER A 6 -1.95 -42.53 -11.28
N THR A 7 -1.85 -41.27 -10.86
CA THR A 7 -0.68 -40.44 -11.13
C THR A 7 0.54 -41.03 -10.40
N SER A 8 1.61 -41.27 -11.15
CA SER A 8 2.87 -41.81 -10.65
C SER A 8 3.46 -40.94 -9.54
N THR A 9 4.03 -41.57 -8.51
CA THR A 9 4.69 -40.97 -7.35
C THR A 9 5.81 -39.99 -7.70
N ALA A 10 6.33 -40.04 -8.94
CA ALA A 10 7.35 -39.13 -9.46
C ALA A 10 6.81 -37.69 -9.67
N ASP A 11 5.56 -37.54 -10.12
CA ASP A 11 4.98 -36.20 -10.37
C ASP A 11 4.67 -35.46 -9.06
N ARG A 12 4.35 -36.19 -8.00
CA ARG A 12 4.07 -35.60 -6.69
C ARG A 12 5.29 -34.90 -6.07
N ARG A 13 6.51 -35.36 -6.39
CA ARG A 13 7.74 -34.76 -5.86
C ARG A 13 8.10 -33.43 -6.52
N ARG A 14 7.68 -33.20 -7.78
CA ARG A 14 7.95 -31.94 -8.49
C ARG A 14 7.12 -30.77 -7.97
N LEU A 15 5.95 -31.03 -7.39
CA LEU A 15 5.06 -29.98 -6.86
C LEU A 15 5.49 -29.42 -5.50
N MET A 16 6.38 -30.09 -4.75
CA MET A 16 6.82 -29.67 -3.41
C MET A 16 8.11 -28.84 -3.41
N ALA A 17 8.77 -28.70 -4.56
CA ALA A 17 10.06 -28.01 -4.67
C ALA A 17 9.94 -26.51 -5.02
N SER A 18 8.72 -25.97 -5.15
CA SER A 18 8.50 -24.57 -5.56
C SER A 18 8.20 -23.59 -4.42
N ASP A 19 8.16 -24.05 -3.16
CA ASP A 19 7.76 -23.21 -2.01
C ASP A 19 8.94 -22.76 -1.11
N SER A 20 10.20 -22.93 -1.54
CA SER A 20 11.38 -22.48 -0.78
C SER A 20 12.17 -21.39 -1.50
N ALA A 21 11.73 -20.15 -1.33
CA ALA A 21 12.57 -18.95 -1.43
C ALA A 21 12.03 -17.88 -0.47
N SER A 22 12.19 -18.13 0.84
CA SER A 22 11.97 -17.15 1.90
C SER A 22 13.30 -16.46 2.15
N ASP A 23 13.54 -15.35 1.45
CA ASP A 23 14.69 -14.48 1.71
C ASP A 23 14.33 -13.53 2.86
N SER A 24 14.85 -13.85 4.04
CA SER A 24 14.70 -13.05 5.25
C SER A 24 15.85 -12.05 5.32
N ASP A 25 15.68 -10.90 4.71
CA ASP A 25 16.59 -9.77 4.96
C ASP A 25 16.06 -8.97 6.15
N ALA A 26 16.66 -9.26 7.30
CA ALA A 26 16.53 -8.49 8.52
C ALA A 26 17.31 -7.18 8.36
N LEU A 27 16.60 -6.08 8.07
CA LEU A 27 17.14 -4.75 8.35
C LEU A 27 16.41 -4.14 9.54
N ASP A 28 17.22 -4.06 10.59
CA ASP A 28 17.00 -3.51 11.90
C ASP A 28 16.78 -1.99 11.85
N SER A 29 15.74 -1.59 12.59
CA SER A 29 15.60 -0.39 13.41
C SER A 29 16.51 0.83 13.11
N ASN A 30 15.89 1.93 12.65
CA ASN A 30 15.95 3.26 13.30
C ASN A 30 15.34 4.37 12.42
N GLN A 31 14.08 4.72 12.65
CA GLN A 31 13.63 6.12 12.84
C GLN A 31 12.11 6.16 12.98
N ARG A 32 11.70 5.88 14.21
CA ARG A 32 10.39 6.18 14.74
C ARG A 32 10.40 7.66 15.15
N LEU A 33 9.28 8.35 14.88
CA LEU A 33 8.78 9.56 15.54
C LEU A 33 9.29 10.95 15.06
N ASN A 34 8.48 11.61 14.22
CA ASN A 34 8.06 12.97 14.54
C ASN A 34 6.69 13.29 13.92
N CYS A 35 5.60 12.90 14.61
CA CYS A 35 4.27 13.44 14.39
C CYS A 35 3.80 14.15 15.66
N ASN A 36 4.14 15.43 15.78
CA ASN A 36 3.50 16.32 16.75
C ASN A 36 2.07 16.62 16.27
N VAL A 37 1.11 15.82 16.73
CA VAL A 37 -0.31 16.19 16.74
C VAL A 37 -0.64 16.71 18.14
N LYS A 38 -0.79 18.04 18.26
CA LYS A 38 -1.64 18.66 19.27
C LYS A 38 -2.46 19.74 18.57
N GLY A 39 -3.72 19.41 18.34
CA GLY A 39 -4.66 20.27 17.62
C GLY A 39 -5.03 21.53 18.38
N ARG A 40 -5.68 22.46 17.66
CA ARG A 40 -6.85 23.19 18.15
C ARG A 40 -7.49 23.95 16.99
N LYS A 41 -8.81 23.80 16.91
CA LYS A 41 -9.79 24.54 16.11
C LYS A 41 -9.45 26.02 15.97
N ARG A 42 -9.69 26.60 14.78
CA ARG A 42 -10.40 27.88 14.60
C ARG A 42 -10.93 28.00 13.17
N LYS A 43 -12.13 28.58 13.10
CA LYS A 43 -12.95 28.88 11.91
C LYS A 43 -12.52 30.22 11.28
N ASN A 44 -13.12 30.48 10.11
CA ASN A 44 -13.24 31.74 9.35
C ASN A 44 -12.14 31.93 8.30
N GLU A 45 -12.34 32.52 7.12
CA GLU A 45 -13.45 33.01 6.28
C GLU A 45 -12.80 33.31 4.90
N GLU A 46 -13.60 33.41 3.82
CA GLU A 46 -13.45 34.29 2.61
C GLU A 46 -12.04 34.82 2.26
N GLU A 47 -11.44 34.66 1.07
CA GLU A 47 -11.81 35.01 -0.32
C GLU A 47 -10.47 35.39 -1.01
N GLU A 48 -10.47 35.60 -2.32
CA GLU A 48 -9.43 36.26 -3.14
C GLU A 48 -8.29 35.42 -3.76
N VAL A 49 -8.58 34.96 -4.99
CA VAL A 49 -7.96 35.46 -6.24
C VAL A 49 -6.61 36.20 -6.08
N ALA A 50 -5.54 35.65 -6.69
CA ALA A 50 -4.82 36.30 -7.80
C ALA A 50 -3.41 35.73 -8.02
N LYS A 51 -3.14 35.49 -9.31
CA LYS A 51 -1.81 35.50 -9.95
C LYS A 51 -0.84 36.51 -9.32
N LYS A 52 0.46 36.16 -9.27
CA LYS A 52 1.52 36.98 -9.88
C LYS A 52 2.88 36.26 -9.94
N VAL A 53 3.32 36.09 -11.18
CA VAL A 53 4.72 35.99 -11.60
C VAL A 53 5.49 37.21 -11.10
N SER A 54 6.70 36.99 -10.57
CA SER A 54 7.71 38.06 -10.50
C SER A 54 9.10 37.45 -10.64
N ARG A 55 9.65 37.57 -11.85
CA ARG A 55 11.09 37.64 -12.12
C ARG A 55 11.67 38.75 -11.24
N LYS A 56 12.76 38.47 -10.52
CA LYS A 56 13.63 39.53 -10.02
C LYS A 56 15.10 39.14 -10.21
N THR A 57 15.63 39.68 -11.30
CA THR A 57 17.04 39.92 -11.54
C THR A 57 17.59 40.86 -10.47
N SER A 58 18.69 40.50 -9.82
CA SER A 58 19.50 41.42 -9.03
C SER A 58 20.88 41.56 -9.67
N SER A 59 21.01 42.63 -10.43
CA SER A 59 22.25 43.33 -10.77
C SER A 59 22.96 43.84 -9.51
N LYS A 60 24.27 43.63 -9.40
CA LYS A 60 25.29 44.62 -8.98
C LYS A 60 26.64 43.96 -8.69
N LYS A 61 27.62 44.18 -9.56
CA LYS A 61 28.84 44.91 -9.20
C LYS A 61 29.70 45.14 -10.44
N GLU A 62 29.67 46.39 -10.88
CA GLU A 62 30.73 47.03 -11.64
C GLU A 62 32.01 47.03 -10.80
N LYS A 63 33.13 46.67 -11.43
CA LYS A 63 34.42 47.32 -11.17
C LYS A 63 35.12 47.49 -12.51
N GLU A 64 35.12 48.73 -12.96
CA GLU A 64 35.97 49.27 -14.00
C GLU A 64 37.45 49.02 -13.66
N LEU A 65 38.24 48.64 -14.68
CA LEU A 65 39.62 49.10 -14.82
C LEU A 65 39.92 49.29 -16.32
N ASN A 66 39.93 50.57 -16.70
CA ASN A 66 40.78 51.26 -17.67
C ASN A 66 41.42 50.50 -18.84
N SER A 67 40.95 50.87 -20.04
CA SER A 67 41.70 51.41 -21.20
C SER A 67 43.18 51.08 -21.38
N VAL A 68 43.56 50.62 -22.58
CA VAL A 68 44.30 51.42 -23.59
C VAL A 68 44.69 50.52 -24.79
N SER A 69 44.19 50.94 -25.96
CA SER A 69 44.80 50.93 -27.31
C SER A 69 45.15 49.65 -28.10
N LYS A 70 44.67 49.75 -29.35
CA LYS A 70 45.29 49.38 -30.64
C LYS A 70 45.15 47.95 -31.17
N GLU A 71 44.33 47.89 -32.22
CA GLU A 71 44.59 47.24 -33.52
C GLU A 71 45.56 46.06 -33.52
N GLY A 72 44.98 44.88 -33.72
CA GLY A 72 45.73 43.67 -34.00
C GLY A 72 44.77 42.58 -34.44
N ALA A 73 44.48 42.54 -35.74
CA ALA A 73 43.83 41.41 -36.37
C ALA A 73 44.52 40.11 -35.94
N LYS A 74 43.75 39.20 -35.34
CA LYS A 74 43.95 37.75 -35.46
C LYS A 74 42.68 37.04 -34.99
N SER A 75 41.90 36.67 -36.01
CA SER A 75 40.92 35.59 -36.03
C SER A 75 41.38 34.42 -35.14
N GLN A 76 40.92 34.39 -33.89
CA GLN A 76 40.75 33.13 -33.17
C GLN A 76 39.40 32.61 -33.58
N LYS A 77 39.42 31.79 -34.63
CA LYS A 77 38.35 30.85 -34.93
C LYS A 77 38.11 30.06 -33.64
N ASN A 78 37.07 30.42 -32.90
CA ASN A 78 36.39 29.47 -32.04
C ASN A 78 35.81 28.43 -33.00
N ALA A 79 36.64 27.45 -33.37
CA ALA A 79 36.16 26.20 -33.91
C ALA A 79 35.34 25.59 -32.77
N VAL A 80 34.06 25.95 -32.72
CA VAL A 80 33.04 25.13 -32.10
C VAL A 80 33.19 23.80 -32.81
N HIS A 81 33.93 22.88 -32.21
CA HIS A 81 34.01 21.51 -32.68
C HIS A 81 32.57 21.04 -32.77
N ALA A 82 32.06 20.91 -34.00
CA ALA A 82 30.79 20.26 -34.22
C ALA A 82 30.90 18.90 -33.53
N PRO A 83 29.96 18.55 -32.63
CA PRO A 83 30.02 17.28 -31.93
C PRO A 83 30.10 16.18 -33.00
N ASP A 84 31.06 15.28 -32.82
CA ASP A 84 31.33 14.21 -33.75
C ASP A 84 30.03 13.42 -33.99
N ALA A 85 29.71 13.10 -35.25
CA ALA A 85 28.40 12.53 -35.59
C ALA A 85 28.12 11.25 -34.79
N ALA A 86 29.17 10.44 -34.57
CA ALA A 86 29.13 9.26 -33.71
C ALA A 86 28.73 9.57 -32.26
N TYR A 87 29.31 10.61 -31.65
CA TYR A 87 28.96 11.04 -30.28
C TYR A 87 27.48 11.47 -30.18
N THR A 88 26.96 12.13 -31.23
CA THR A 88 25.54 12.51 -31.24
C THR A 88 24.59 11.33 -31.41
N GLU A 89 25.02 10.25 -32.06
CA GLU A 89 24.25 9.01 -32.22
C GLU A 89 24.25 8.19 -30.92
N GLU A 90 25.39 8.09 -30.24
CA GLU A 90 25.49 7.46 -28.92
C GLU A 90 24.57 8.15 -27.90
N LEU A 91 24.55 9.49 -27.88
CA LEU A 91 23.63 10.23 -27.01
C LEU A 91 22.15 9.96 -27.33
N LYS A 92 21.79 9.77 -28.61
CA LYS A 92 20.42 9.39 -29.00
C LYS A 92 20.09 7.98 -28.53
N LEU A 93 21.02 7.03 -28.64
CA LEU A 93 20.84 5.67 -28.16
C LEU A 93 20.62 5.65 -26.64
N ILE A 94 21.49 6.33 -25.89
CA ILE A 94 21.36 6.46 -24.42
C ILE A 94 20.01 7.11 -24.05
N ALA A 95 19.58 8.15 -24.77
CA ALA A 95 18.30 8.79 -24.52
C ALA A 95 17.12 7.83 -24.78
N MET A 96 17.21 6.97 -25.79
CA MET A 96 16.20 5.95 -26.09
C MET A 96 16.16 4.85 -25.04
N GLU A 97 17.31 4.31 -24.64
CA GLU A 97 17.43 3.31 -23.58
C GLU A 97 16.91 3.85 -22.25
N THR A 98 17.26 5.09 -21.90
CA THR A 98 16.76 5.76 -20.69
C THR A 98 15.23 5.90 -20.72
N ARG A 99 14.65 6.21 -21.88
CA ARG A 99 13.18 6.27 -22.04
C ARG A 99 12.54 4.90 -21.87
N GLN A 100 13.13 3.84 -22.42
CA GLN A 100 12.64 2.47 -22.25
C GLN A 100 12.68 2.05 -20.79
N LEU A 101 13.81 2.27 -20.10
CA LEU A 101 13.94 1.98 -18.67
C LEU A 101 12.92 2.77 -17.84
N ASN A 102 12.71 4.05 -18.13
CA ASN A 102 11.71 4.85 -17.44
C ASN A 102 10.29 4.30 -17.64
N PHE A 103 9.96 3.81 -18.83
CA PHE A 103 8.68 3.17 -19.11
C PHE A 103 8.52 1.87 -18.32
N GLU A 104 9.54 1.03 -18.26
CA GLU A 104 9.52 -0.21 -17.48
C GLU A 104 9.38 0.05 -15.98
N VAL A 105 10.11 1.02 -15.45
CA VAL A 105 10.00 1.45 -14.05
C VAL A 105 8.60 1.99 -13.76
N ALA A 106 8.03 2.81 -14.65
CA ALA A 106 6.66 3.31 -14.48
C ALA A 106 5.64 2.17 -14.46
N LYS A 107 5.77 1.20 -15.38
CA LYS A 107 4.93 0.00 -15.43
C LYS A 107 5.04 -0.83 -14.14
N TRP A 108 6.27 -1.05 -13.65
CA TRP A 108 6.49 -1.80 -12.42
C TRP A 108 5.91 -1.08 -11.19
N LYS A 109 6.07 0.24 -11.10
CA LYS A 109 5.45 1.05 -10.05
C LYS A 109 3.93 0.94 -10.09
N GLN A 110 3.32 1.04 -11.28
CA GLN A 110 1.88 0.89 -11.43
C GLN A 110 1.41 -0.51 -10.97
N GLN A 111 2.13 -1.57 -11.34
CA GLN A 111 1.82 -2.93 -10.90
C GLN A 111 1.94 -3.08 -9.38
N GLN A 112 2.94 -2.45 -8.75
CA GLN A 112 3.08 -2.48 -7.30
C GLN A 112 1.95 -1.73 -6.59
N THR A 113 1.53 -0.57 -7.11
CA THR A 113 0.37 0.17 -6.59
C THR A 113 -0.88 -0.70 -6.67
N LEU A 114 -1.18 -1.28 -7.84
CA LEU A 114 -2.34 -2.17 -8.01
C LEU A 114 -2.28 -3.40 -7.09
N ARG A 115 -1.09 -3.97 -6.86
CA ARG A 115 -0.92 -5.08 -5.93
C ARG A 115 -1.24 -4.67 -4.50
N ARG A 116 -0.78 -3.50 -4.06
CA ARG A 116 -1.05 -2.97 -2.72
C ARG A 116 -2.53 -2.68 -2.53
N GLU A 117 -3.17 -2.02 -3.48
CA GLU A 117 -4.62 -1.75 -3.47
C GLU A 117 -5.43 -3.06 -3.42
N ARG A 118 -5.08 -4.04 -4.25
CA ARG A 118 -5.74 -5.36 -4.24
C ARG A 118 -5.57 -6.08 -2.90
N LEU A 119 -4.39 -6.00 -2.29
CA LEU A 119 -4.16 -6.58 -0.96
C LEU A 119 -4.95 -5.85 0.12
N GLN A 120 -5.08 -4.52 0.03
CA GLN A 120 -5.91 -3.73 0.92
C GLN A 120 -7.39 -4.11 0.80
N LEU A 121 -7.93 -4.17 -0.42
CA LEU A 121 -9.31 -4.59 -0.67
C LEU A 121 -9.59 -6.01 -0.13
N LYS A 122 -8.65 -6.95 -0.30
CA LYS A 122 -8.78 -8.30 0.27
C LYS A 122 -8.81 -8.29 1.79
N ARG A 123 -8.01 -7.44 2.44
CA ARG A 123 -8.03 -7.30 3.91
C ARG A 123 -9.37 -6.74 4.38
N GLU A 124 -9.88 -5.72 3.71
CA GLU A 124 -11.19 -5.14 4.02
C GLU A 124 -12.30 -6.18 3.81
N GLU A 125 -12.28 -6.95 2.72
CA GLU A 125 -13.22 -8.04 2.46
C GLU A 125 -13.21 -9.11 3.56
N ILE A 126 -12.03 -9.53 4.00
CA ILE A 126 -11.88 -10.48 5.12
C ILE A 126 -12.48 -9.89 6.40
N GLN A 127 -12.18 -8.63 6.72
CA GLN A 127 -12.74 -7.96 7.90
C GLN A 127 -14.26 -7.87 7.87
N TYR A 128 -14.85 -7.56 6.71
CA TYR A 128 -16.31 -7.55 6.56
C TYR A 128 -16.90 -8.95 6.73
N LYS A 129 -16.27 -9.97 6.14
CA LYS A 129 -16.70 -11.37 6.31
C LYS A 129 -16.63 -11.82 7.77
N GLU A 130 -15.55 -11.50 8.48
CA GLU A 130 -15.40 -11.80 9.90
C GLU A 130 -16.45 -11.10 10.76
N LYS A 131 -16.76 -9.83 10.48
CA LYS A 131 -17.83 -9.11 11.18
C LYS A 131 -19.19 -9.74 10.91
N LEU A 132 -19.46 -10.08 9.64
CA LEU A 132 -20.70 -10.71 9.24
C LEU A 132 -20.88 -12.08 9.90
N THR A 133 -19.85 -12.93 9.92
CA THR A 133 -19.93 -14.24 10.57
C THR A 133 -20.10 -14.13 12.07
N LYS A 134 -19.43 -13.19 12.73
CA LYS A 134 -19.65 -12.88 14.16
C LYS A 134 -21.08 -12.44 14.45
N GLN A 135 -21.65 -11.58 13.60
CA GLN A 135 -23.05 -11.14 13.73
C GLN A 135 -24.02 -12.30 13.49
N GLN A 136 -23.80 -13.11 12.47
CA GLN A 136 -24.63 -14.30 12.19
C GLN A 136 -24.61 -15.27 13.36
N LEU A 137 -23.45 -15.55 13.95
CA LEU A 137 -23.33 -16.39 15.13
C LEU A 137 -24.11 -15.78 16.32
N GLN A 138 -24.01 -14.48 16.54
CA GLN A 138 -24.75 -13.80 17.61
C GLN A 138 -26.27 -13.93 17.43
N VAL A 139 -26.77 -13.78 16.19
CA VAL A 139 -28.19 -13.96 15.87
C VAL A 139 -28.62 -15.40 16.11
N GLN A 140 -27.85 -16.38 15.64
CA GLN A 140 -28.15 -17.80 15.85
C GLN A 140 -28.21 -18.16 17.35
N VAL A 141 -27.25 -17.68 18.14
CA VAL A 141 -27.25 -17.86 19.60
C VAL A 141 -28.49 -17.24 20.23
N MET A 142 -28.85 -16.02 19.83
CA MET A 142 -30.04 -15.34 20.33
C MET A 142 -31.32 -16.12 19.99
N GLU A 143 -31.43 -16.62 18.76
CA GLU A 143 -32.54 -17.47 18.33
C GLU A 143 -32.62 -18.76 19.15
N LEU A 144 -31.49 -19.44 19.37
CA LEU A 144 -31.44 -20.65 20.20
C LEU A 144 -31.90 -20.38 21.62
N ARG A 145 -31.44 -19.27 22.24
CA ARG A 145 -31.88 -18.86 23.57
C ARG A 145 -33.39 -18.56 23.60
N ALA A 146 -33.93 -17.90 22.58
CA ALA A 146 -35.35 -17.62 22.48
C ALA A 146 -36.18 -18.90 22.33
N ARG A 147 -35.74 -19.85 21.48
CA ARG A 147 -36.39 -21.16 21.32
C ARG A 147 -36.34 -21.98 22.59
N LEU A 148 -35.20 -22.01 23.28
CA LEU A 148 -35.06 -22.70 24.56
C LEU A 148 -35.97 -22.08 25.63
N GLY A 149 -36.04 -20.76 25.71
CA GLY A 149 -36.95 -20.05 26.62
C GLY A 149 -38.39 -20.49 26.41
N LYS A 150 -38.88 -20.43 25.15
CA LYS A 150 -40.22 -20.90 24.79
C LYS A 150 -40.46 -22.36 25.15
N ALA A 151 -39.51 -23.26 24.85
CA ALA A 151 -39.65 -24.68 25.15
C ALA A 151 -39.69 -24.96 26.67
N LEU A 152 -38.95 -24.19 27.47
CA LEU A 152 -38.97 -24.29 28.94
C LEU A 152 -40.28 -23.77 29.52
N ASP A 153 -40.81 -22.68 28.96
CA ASP A 153 -42.13 -22.13 29.32
C ASP A 153 -43.25 -23.12 28.98
N GLU A 154 -43.23 -23.70 27.77
CA GLU A 154 -44.18 -24.74 27.32
C GLU A 154 -44.09 -26.02 28.16
N ALA A 155 -42.89 -26.40 28.61
CA ALA A 155 -42.67 -27.54 29.49
C ALA A 155 -43.05 -27.27 30.96
N GLY A 156 -43.57 -26.08 31.28
CA GLY A 156 -43.98 -25.71 32.65
C GLY A 156 -42.83 -25.67 33.65
N GLN A 157 -41.60 -25.47 33.17
CA GLN A 157 -40.42 -25.43 34.04
C GLN A 157 -40.46 -24.21 34.94
N SER A 158 -40.01 -24.36 36.18
CA SER A 158 -39.93 -23.21 37.08
C SER A 158 -38.92 -22.18 36.55
N PRO A 159 -39.15 -20.87 36.76
CA PRO A 159 -38.21 -19.82 36.34
C PRO A 159 -36.79 -20.04 36.90
N ALA A 160 -36.68 -20.69 38.06
CA ALA A 160 -35.40 -21.03 38.68
C ALA A 160 -34.64 -22.13 37.91
N GLN A 161 -35.33 -23.15 37.41
CA GLN A 161 -34.73 -24.19 36.56
C GLN A 161 -34.38 -23.64 35.17
N ALA A 162 -35.25 -22.83 34.57
CA ALA A 162 -34.98 -22.19 33.29
C ALA A 162 -33.71 -21.32 33.32
N LYS A 163 -33.50 -20.57 34.41
CA LYS A 163 -32.27 -19.78 34.64
C LYS A 163 -31.01 -20.65 34.69
N LYS A 164 -31.07 -21.85 35.28
CA LYS A 164 -29.92 -22.78 35.31
C LYS A 164 -29.53 -23.26 33.92
N TYR A 165 -30.51 -23.62 33.09
CA TYR A 165 -30.25 -24.05 31.71
C TYR A 165 -29.69 -22.91 30.84
N LEU A 166 -30.24 -21.70 30.96
CA LEU A 166 -29.70 -20.53 30.28
C LEU A 166 -28.29 -20.16 30.76
N ALA A 167 -27.98 -20.34 32.04
CA ALA A 167 -26.63 -20.13 32.59
C ALA A 167 -25.61 -21.15 32.06
N LEU A 168 -25.98 -22.43 31.97
CA LEU A 168 -25.16 -23.48 31.33
C LEU A 168 -24.86 -23.15 29.87
N LEU A 169 -25.84 -22.62 29.15
CA LEU A 169 -25.68 -22.23 27.75
C LEU A 169 -24.70 -21.06 27.60
N LYS A 170 -24.80 -20.04 28.47
CA LYS A 170 -23.82 -18.95 28.55
C LYS A 170 -22.40 -19.44 28.84
N GLN A 171 -22.24 -20.36 29.80
CA GLN A 171 -20.93 -20.92 30.14
C GLN A 171 -20.30 -21.68 28.96
N LYS A 172 -21.09 -22.44 28.20
CA LYS A 172 -20.60 -23.11 26.99
C LYS A 172 -20.19 -22.10 25.92
N GLU A 173 -20.98 -21.05 25.70
CA GLU A 173 -20.63 -20.00 24.75
C GLU A 173 -19.34 -19.24 25.12
N GLU A 174 -19.10 -18.97 26.41
CA GLU A 174 -17.90 -18.28 26.89
C GLU A 174 -16.64 -19.12 26.64
N ARG A 175 -16.71 -20.44 26.89
CA ARG A 175 -15.62 -21.39 26.58
C ARG A 175 -15.32 -21.47 25.08
N GLU A 176 -16.34 -21.50 24.23
CA GLU A 176 -16.15 -21.54 22.78
C GLU A 176 -15.58 -20.24 22.21
N ARG A 177 -15.79 -19.10 22.88
CA ARG A 177 -15.20 -17.81 22.50
C ARG A 177 -13.76 -17.63 22.97
N GLY A 178 -13.19 -18.60 23.70
CA GLY A 178 -11.83 -18.51 24.26
C GLY A 178 -11.68 -17.39 25.29
N ILE A 179 -12.77 -17.01 25.96
CA ILE A 179 -12.75 -16.06 27.06
C ILE A 179 -12.64 -16.91 28.34
N GLU A 180 -11.41 -17.17 28.77
CA GLU A 180 -11.10 -17.69 30.11
C GLU A 180 -10.85 -16.55 31.09
#